data_AF-A0A396ZVB2-F1
#
_entry.id   AF-A0A396ZVB2-F1
#
_cell.length_a   1.000
_cell.length_b   1.000
_cell.length_c   1.000
_cell.angle_alpha   90.00
_cell.angle_beta   90.00
_cell.angle_gamma   90.00
#
_symmetry.space_group_name_H-M   'P 1'
#
loop_
_entity.id
_entity.type
_entity.pdbx_description
1 polymer ?
#
loop_
_entity_poly.entity_id
_entity_poly.type
_entity_poly.pdbx_seq_one_letter_code
_entity_poly.pdbx_strand_id
1 'polypeptide(L)'
;MTNFAEATDVLAYANDSSYVRARKTTVATAIQLSGGMVNFVWRLTLTDASTVILKHFPPSLRVNPAFAFPQGTVLYTLFHSTHIIHSYCPLERCELEYIALRSATSQFPKEKWSAPIPYSLDAANYVILEQDMPGVSLFDLLKQEVDQPLSTSDFNWIASSLLTFLTDVKSLVVPDMSIYANSPLTPVMNRMYLRNLTRMIDFD
;
A
#
# COMPACT_ATOMS: atom_id res chain seq x y z
N MET A 1 -11.25 -15.63 -13.32
CA MET A 1 -10.64 -14.42 -12.74
C MET A 1 -11.46 -14.08 -11.52
N THR A 2 -10.84 -13.95 -10.34
CA THR A 2 -11.52 -13.74 -9.05
C THR A 2 -12.07 -12.32 -8.96
N ASN A 3 -13.33 -12.15 -8.53
CA ASN A 3 -13.88 -10.82 -8.27
C ASN A 3 -13.61 -10.38 -6.82
N PHE A 4 -12.53 -9.62 -6.61
CA PHE A 4 -12.15 -9.13 -5.27
C PHE A 4 -13.06 -8.03 -4.69
N ALA A 5 -14.13 -7.66 -5.39
CA ALA A 5 -15.19 -6.83 -4.82
C ALA A 5 -16.21 -7.64 -4.01
N GLU A 6 -16.26 -8.97 -4.20
CA GLU A 6 -17.27 -9.84 -3.60
C GLU A 6 -16.67 -10.75 -2.52
N ALA A 7 -17.32 -10.81 -1.36
CA ALA A 7 -16.81 -11.56 -0.22
C ALA A 7 -16.71 -13.07 -0.51
N THR A 8 -17.64 -13.63 -1.28
CA THR A 8 -17.67 -15.06 -1.65
C THR A 8 -16.45 -15.47 -2.46
N ASP A 9 -16.05 -14.62 -3.42
CA ASP A 9 -14.91 -14.86 -4.30
C ASP A 9 -13.59 -14.70 -3.53
N VAL A 10 -13.53 -13.72 -2.63
CA VAL A 10 -12.39 -13.51 -1.74
C VAL A 10 -12.20 -14.70 -0.80
N LEU A 11 -13.28 -15.24 -0.23
CA LEU A 11 -13.24 -16.44 0.60
C LEU A 11 -12.72 -17.65 -0.17
N ALA A 12 -13.24 -17.89 -1.37
CA ALA A 12 -12.80 -19.00 -2.23
C ALA A 12 -11.31 -18.87 -2.56
N TYR A 13 -10.90 -17.70 -3.05
CA TYR A 13 -9.51 -17.41 -3.38
C TYR A 13 -8.58 -17.59 -2.16
N ALA A 14 -8.95 -17.04 -1.00
CA ALA A 14 -8.10 -17.07 0.17
C ALA A 14 -7.90 -18.49 0.72
N ASN A 15 -8.93 -19.34 0.67
CA ASN A 15 -8.81 -20.75 1.04
C ASN A 15 -7.84 -21.53 0.12
N ASP A 16 -7.74 -21.14 -1.15
CA ASP A 16 -6.79 -21.73 -2.11
C ASP A 16 -5.39 -21.11 -2.05
N SER A 17 -5.20 -20.02 -1.29
CA SER A 17 -3.91 -19.36 -1.15
C SER A 17 -2.84 -20.26 -0.54
N SER A 18 -1.58 -20.07 -0.94
CA SER A 18 -0.44 -20.83 -0.40
C SER A 18 -0.28 -20.61 1.11
N TYR A 19 -0.56 -19.40 1.61
CA TYR A 19 -0.47 -19.05 3.03
C TYR A 19 -1.47 -19.84 3.89
N VAL A 20 -2.76 -19.84 3.52
CA VAL A 20 -3.81 -20.54 4.27
C VAL A 20 -3.57 -22.05 4.25
N ARG A 21 -3.21 -22.60 3.08
CA ARG A 21 -2.83 -24.02 2.95
C ARG A 21 -1.62 -24.39 3.81
N ALA A 22 -0.58 -23.55 3.84
CA ALA A 22 0.61 -23.79 4.66
C ALA A 22 0.30 -23.78 6.17
N ARG A 23 -0.65 -22.95 6.62
CA ARG A 23 -1.15 -22.95 8.01
C ARG A 23 -2.07 -24.12 8.35
N LYS A 24 -2.50 -24.93 7.36
CA LYS A 24 -3.48 -26.02 7.56
C LYS A 24 -4.76 -25.55 8.25
N THR A 25 -5.25 -24.39 7.85
CA THR A 25 -6.46 -23.75 8.36
C THR A 25 -7.38 -23.38 7.19
N THR A 26 -8.56 -22.82 7.49
CA THR A 26 -9.48 -22.28 6.49
C THR A 26 -9.92 -20.89 6.89
N VAL A 27 -10.45 -20.12 5.93
CA VAL A 27 -11.03 -18.80 6.19
C VAL A 27 -12.49 -18.96 6.61
N ALA A 28 -12.81 -18.57 7.83
CA ALA A 28 -14.15 -18.63 8.39
C ALA A 28 -15.00 -17.42 7.93
N THR A 29 -14.41 -16.23 7.93
CA THR A 29 -15.10 -14.99 7.49
C THR A 29 -14.15 -14.08 6.73
N ALA A 30 -14.72 -13.28 5.83
CA ALA A 30 -14.04 -12.20 5.13
C ALA A 30 -14.89 -10.94 5.25
N ILE A 31 -14.32 -9.89 5.85
CA ILE A 31 -14.97 -8.60 6.05
C ILE A 31 -14.16 -7.56 5.31
N GLN A 32 -14.79 -6.86 4.36
CA GLN A 32 -14.12 -5.76 3.68
C GLN A 32 -13.94 -4.61 4.67
N LEU A 33 -12.71 -4.13 4.81
CA LEU A 33 -12.44 -2.98 5.64
C LEU A 33 -12.85 -1.71 4.90
N SER A 34 -13.64 -0.87 5.56
CA SER A 34 -14.01 0.44 5.05
C SER A 34 -12.81 1.37 5.19
N GLY A 35 -12.18 1.74 4.08
CA GLY A 35 -11.06 2.67 4.07
C GLY A 35 -10.29 2.66 2.76
N GLY A 36 -9.68 3.80 2.42
CA GLY A 36 -8.86 3.95 1.21
C GLY A 36 -9.64 3.94 -0.10
N MET A 37 -9.11 4.62 -1.11
CA MET A 37 -9.77 4.82 -2.41
C MET A 37 -9.24 3.88 -3.51
N VAL A 38 -8.16 3.17 -3.21
CA VAL A 38 -7.27 2.57 -4.21
C VAL A 38 -7.43 1.07 -4.33
N ASN A 39 -7.35 0.36 -3.20
CA ASN A 39 -7.26 -1.10 -3.16
C ASN A 39 -8.49 -1.71 -2.49
N PHE A 40 -8.70 -3.01 -2.68
CA PHE A 40 -9.64 -3.79 -1.89
C PHE A 40 -8.89 -4.39 -0.71
N VAL A 41 -9.32 -4.08 0.51
CA VAL A 41 -8.69 -4.57 1.75
C VAL A 41 -9.72 -5.38 2.52
N TRP A 42 -9.37 -6.62 2.84
CA TRP A 42 -10.24 -7.58 3.50
C TRP A 42 -9.56 -8.09 4.76
N ARG A 43 -10.26 -8.03 5.89
CA ARG A 43 -9.88 -8.78 7.09
C ARG A 43 -10.46 -10.18 6.98
N LEU A 44 -9.58 -11.17 7.03
CA LEU A 44 -9.93 -12.57 7.04
C LEU A 44 -9.79 -13.09 8.46
N THR A 45 -10.82 -13.77 8.98
CA THR A 45 -10.72 -14.53 10.23
C THR A 45 -10.59 -16.00 9.88
N LEU A 46 -9.53 -16.63 10.35
CA LEU A 46 -9.26 -18.04 10.12
C LEU A 46 -9.98 -18.91 11.17
N THR A 47 -10.13 -20.20 10.89
CA THR A 47 -10.79 -21.14 11.81
C THR A 47 -10.04 -21.36 13.13
N ASP A 48 -8.76 -20.98 13.21
CA ASP A 48 -7.98 -20.96 14.45
C ASP A 48 -8.11 -19.62 15.23
N ALA A 49 -9.10 -18.79 14.85
CA ALA A 49 -9.38 -17.46 15.36
C ALA A 49 -8.30 -16.40 15.09
N SER A 50 -7.19 -16.74 14.42
CA SER A 50 -6.23 -15.73 13.97
C SER A 50 -6.78 -14.90 12.82
N THR A 51 -6.27 -13.67 12.68
CA THR A 51 -6.67 -12.77 11.60
C THR A 51 -5.51 -12.43 10.67
N VAL A 52 -5.83 -12.21 9.40
CA VAL A 52 -4.89 -11.81 8.35
C VAL A 52 -5.57 -10.80 7.43
N ILE A 53 -4.80 -9.88 6.86
CA ILE A 53 -5.28 -8.93 5.87
C ILE A 53 -4.98 -9.45 4.48
N LEU A 54 -5.99 -9.47 3.62
CA LEU A 54 -5.84 -9.64 2.18
C LEU A 54 -5.99 -8.27 1.52
N LYS A 55 -4.95 -7.86 0.79
CA LYS A 55 -4.92 -6.60 0.06
C LYS A 55 -4.76 -6.88 -1.43
N HIS A 56 -5.80 -6.57 -2.20
CA HIS A 56 -5.81 -6.70 -3.66
C HIS A 56 -5.64 -5.33 -4.33
N PHE A 57 -4.77 -5.28 -5.34
CA PHE A 57 -4.41 -4.09 -6.09
C PHE A 57 -5.10 -4.11 -7.46
N PRO A 58 -6.29 -3.52 -7.62
CA PRO A 58 -7.02 -3.53 -8.88
C PRO A 58 -6.31 -2.72 -9.99
N PRO A 59 -6.56 -3.03 -11.28
CA PRO A 59 -6.00 -2.32 -12.44
C PRO A 59 -6.49 -0.87 -12.59
N SER A 60 -7.38 -0.42 -11.73
CA SER A 60 -7.91 0.94 -11.73
C SER A 60 -8.21 1.37 -10.30
N LEU A 61 -8.32 2.67 -10.09
CA LEU A 61 -8.75 3.24 -8.81
C LEU A 61 -10.12 2.67 -8.44
N ARG A 62 -10.21 2.02 -7.27
CA ARG A 62 -11.43 1.36 -6.80
C ARG A 62 -12.66 2.28 -6.83
N VAL A 63 -12.50 3.53 -6.43
CA VAL A 63 -13.60 4.52 -6.39
C VAL A 63 -13.84 5.23 -7.72
N ASN A 64 -12.93 5.10 -8.69
CA ASN A 64 -13.07 5.69 -10.01
C ASN A 64 -12.40 4.79 -11.06
N PRO A 65 -13.15 3.84 -11.65
CA PRO A 65 -12.61 2.90 -12.63
C PRO A 65 -11.98 3.55 -13.88
N ALA A 66 -12.30 4.83 -14.17
CA ALA A 66 -11.69 5.54 -15.29
C ALA A 66 -10.22 5.91 -15.04
N PHE A 67 -9.77 5.92 -13.79
CA PHE A 67 -8.36 6.11 -13.46
C PHE A 67 -7.66 4.76 -13.48
N ALA A 68 -6.99 4.44 -14.59
CA ALA A 68 -6.23 3.20 -14.73
C ALA A 68 -4.91 3.26 -13.96
N PHE A 69 -4.58 2.15 -13.31
CA PHE A 69 -3.26 1.88 -12.79
C PHE A 69 -2.48 0.93 -13.71
N PRO A 70 -1.16 1.10 -13.77
CA PRO A 70 -0.27 0.11 -14.37
C PRO A 70 -0.47 -1.25 -13.71
N GLN A 71 -0.66 -2.29 -14.52
CA GLN A 71 -0.49 -3.70 -14.18
C GLN A 71 0.44 -4.29 -15.24
N GLY A 72 1.36 -5.15 -14.85
CA GLY A 72 2.44 -5.65 -15.69
C GLY A 72 3.61 -4.67 -15.82
N THR A 73 4.65 -5.12 -16.52
CA THR A 73 5.76 -4.28 -16.96
C THR A 73 5.22 -3.22 -17.93
N VAL A 74 5.08 -1.97 -17.48
CA VAL A 74 4.64 -0.87 -18.35
C VAL A 74 5.86 -0.16 -18.93
N LEU A 75 5.94 -0.14 -20.27
CA LEU A 75 6.83 0.74 -21.01
C LEU A 75 6.29 2.17 -20.89
N TYR A 76 6.97 3.02 -20.14
CA TYR A 76 6.71 4.45 -20.17
C TYR A 76 7.59 5.10 -21.23
N THR A 77 6.97 5.89 -22.08
CA THR A 77 7.68 6.79 -22.99
C THR A 77 7.65 8.19 -22.39
N LEU A 78 8.79 8.66 -21.91
CA LEU A 78 8.99 10.05 -21.50
C LEU A 78 9.45 10.85 -22.73
N PHE A 79 8.71 11.91 -23.06
CA PHE A 79 9.14 12.89 -24.04
C PHE A 79 9.85 14.02 -23.31
N HIS A 80 11.16 14.15 -23.48
CA HIS A 80 11.93 15.26 -22.94
C HIS A 80 12.61 16.01 -24.08
N SER A 81 12.11 17.23 -24.35
CA SER A 81 12.54 18.22 -25.36
C SER A 81 12.71 17.71 -26.80
N THR A 82 13.54 16.68 -27.04
CA THR A 82 13.78 16.02 -28.34
C THR A 82 14.10 14.52 -28.23
N HIS A 83 14.15 13.94 -27.02
CA HIS A 83 14.53 12.55 -26.77
C HIS A 83 13.34 11.74 -26.25
N ILE A 84 13.17 10.55 -26.81
CA ILE A 84 12.25 9.51 -26.33
C ILE A 84 13.04 8.66 -25.33
N ILE A 85 12.74 8.78 -24.05
CA ILE A 85 13.29 7.89 -23.02
C ILE A 85 12.25 6.80 -22.77
N HIS A 86 12.57 5.57 -23.15
CA HIS A 86 11.85 4.39 -22.72
C HIS A 86 12.29 4.07 -21.28
N SER A 87 11.42 4.32 -20.32
CA SER A 87 11.62 3.94 -18.93
C SER A 87 10.67 2.80 -18.60
N TYR A 88 11.23 1.64 -18.28
CA TYR A 88 10.46 0.52 -17.75
C TYR A 88 10.28 0.79 -16.25
N CYS A 89 9.04 0.77 -15.75
CA CYS A 89 8.82 0.51 -14.33
C CYS A 89 8.62 -1.02 -14.23
N PRO A 90 9.67 -1.80 -13.94
CA PRO A 90 9.58 -3.24 -13.99
C PRO A 90 8.66 -3.81 -12.90
N LEU A 91 8.42 -3.05 -11.83
CA LEU A 91 7.71 -3.50 -10.64
C LEU A 91 6.31 -2.90 -10.55
N GLU A 92 5.34 -3.78 -10.35
CA GLU A 92 3.93 -3.42 -10.17
C GLU A 92 3.70 -2.84 -8.77
N ARG A 93 2.65 -2.02 -8.57
CA ARG A 93 2.37 -1.40 -7.26
C ARG A 93 2.28 -2.42 -6.12
N CYS A 94 1.74 -3.60 -6.41
CA CYS A 94 1.66 -4.70 -5.45
C CYS A 94 3.06 -5.17 -5.03
N GLU A 95 3.96 -5.38 -5.98
CA GLU A 95 5.34 -5.81 -5.70
C GLU A 95 6.14 -4.73 -4.97
N LEU A 96 6.01 -3.47 -5.39
CA LEU A 96 6.65 -2.33 -4.74
C LEU A 96 6.25 -2.25 -3.26
N GLU A 97 4.95 -2.41 -2.96
CA GLU A 97 4.47 -2.38 -1.58
C GLU A 97 4.98 -3.59 -0.79
N TYR A 98 4.96 -4.79 -1.38
CA TYR A 98 5.50 -5.99 -0.75
C TYR A 98 6.99 -5.84 -0.40
N ILE A 99 7.82 -5.36 -1.34
CA ILE A 99 9.25 -5.14 -1.13
C ILE A 99 9.46 -4.07 -0.05
N ALA A 100 8.72 -2.96 -0.07
CA ALA A 100 8.82 -1.92 0.95
C ALA A 100 8.52 -2.47 2.35
N LEU A 101 7.43 -3.23 2.50
CA LEU A 101 7.03 -3.84 3.76
C LEU A 101 8.08 -4.86 4.25
N ARG A 102 8.61 -5.71 3.36
CA ARG A 102 9.70 -6.64 3.68
C ARG A 102 10.95 -5.92 4.15
N SER A 103 11.37 -4.87 3.45
CA SER A 103 12.54 -4.09 3.83
C SER A 103 12.34 -3.42 5.19
N ALA A 104 11.20 -2.74 5.39
CA ALA A 104 10.89 -2.07 6.66
C ALA A 104 10.86 -3.05 7.84
N THR A 105 10.19 -4.19 7.69
CA THR A 105 10.09 -5.21 8.76
C THR A 105 11.42 -5.89 9.07
N SER A 106 12.36 -5.94 8.11
CA SER A 106 13.70 -6.50 8.32
C SER A 106 14.70 -5.53 8.93
N GLN A 107 14.54 -4.22 8.68
CA GLN A 107 15.53 -3.20 9.05
C GLN A 107 15.18 -2.46 10.34
N PHE A 108 13.89 -2.31 10.67
CA PHE A 108 13.48 -1.47 11.78
C PHE A 108 12.91 -2.28 12.96
N PRO A 109 13.40 -2.03 14.19
CA PRO A 109 12.91 -2.69 15.39
C PRO A 109 11.51 -2.22 15.79
N LYS A 110 10.74 -3.08 16.46
CA LYS A 110 9.33 -2.84 16.85
C LYS A 110 9.15 -1.97 18.11
N GLU A 111 10.03 -1.02 18.39
CA GLU A 111 9.98 -0.29 19.66
C GLU A 111 8.91 0.82 19.70
N LYS A 112 8.74 1.57 18.62
CA LYS A 112 7.79 2.71 18.56
C LYS A 112 6.79 2.66 17.42
N TRP A 113 7.19 2.02 16.33
CA TRP A 113 6.32 1.76 15.20
C TRP A 113 6.72 0.41 14.59
N SER A 114 5.84 -0.15 13.77
CA SER A 114 6.18 -1.30 12.94
C SER A 114 5.34 -1.29 11.68
N ALA A 115 5.92 -1.75 10.58
CA ALA A 115 5.16 -2.07 9.39
C ALA A 115 4.46 -3.44 9.57
N PRO A 116 3.28 -3.65 8.95
CA PRO A 116 2.68 -4.97 8.86
C PRO A 116 3.64 -5.98 8.24
N ILE A 117 3.71 -7.20 8.80
CA ILE A 117 4.51 -8.28 8.21
C ILE A 117 3.80 -8.79 6.94
N PRO A 118 4.41 -8.70 5.76
CA PRO A 118 3.83 -9.27 4.54
C PRO A 118 4.16 -10.77 4.51
N TYR A 119 3.16 -11.62 4.69
CA TYR A 119 3.32 -13.07 4.77
C TYR A 119 3.53 -13.71 3.40
N SER A 120 2.82 -13.25 2.38
CA SER A 120 2.96 -13.76 1.02
C SER A 120 2.54 -12.74 -0.03
N LEU A 121 3.15 -12.87 -1.21
CA LEU A 121 2.81 -12.16 -2.44
C LEU A 121 2.31 -13.16 -3.47
N ASP A 122 1.12 -12.90 -4.03
CA ASP A 122 0.67 -13.50 -5.29
C ASP A 122 0.69 -12.41 -6.36
N ALA A 123 1.81 -12.33 -7.07
CA ALA A 123 2.01 -11.35 -8.14
C ALA A 123 1.05 -11.58 -9.32
N ALA A 124 0.67 -12.83 -9.60
CA ALA A 124 -0.23 -13.14 -10.72
C ALA A 124 -1.65 -12.60 -10.48
N ASN A 125 -2.08 -12.55 -9.22
CA ASN A 125 -3.39 -12.01 -8.83
C ASN A 125 -3.31 -10.61 -8.18
N TYR A 126 -2.12 -9.99 -8.10
CA TYR A 126 -1.94 -8.68 -7.49
C TYR A 126 -2.42 -8.62 -6.03
N VAL A 127 -2.08 -9.64 -5.25
CA VAL A 127 -2.52 -9.78 -3.85
C VAL A 127 -1.34 -9.89 -2.89
N ILE A 128 -1.44 -9.17 -1.78
CA ILE A 128 -0.61 -9.37 -0.59
C ILE A 128 -1.48 -9.95 0.52
N LEU A 129 -0.98 -10.99 1.20
CA LEU A 129 -1.47 -11.37 2.52
C LEU A 129 -0.50 -10.85 3.57
N GLU A 130 -0.99 -10.09 4.53
CA GLU A 130 -0.17 -9.39 5.52
C GLU A 130 -0.79 -9.43 6.92
N GLN A 131 0.02 -9.09 7.92
CA GLN A 131 -0.39 -9.03 9.31
C GLN A 131 -1.57 -8.07 9.53
N ASP A 132 -2.60 -8.53 10.22
CA ASP A 132 -3.65 -7.66 10.74
C ASP A 132 -3.11 -6.85 11.92
N MET A 133 -3.05 -5.54 11.73
CA MET A 133 -2.58 -4.60 12.75
C MET A 133 -3.76 -4.20 13.65
N PRO A 134 -3.65 -4.40 14.97
CA PRO A 134 -4.71 -4.01 15.89
C PRO A 134 -4.79 -2.48 16.00
N GLY A 135 -5.97 -1.98 16.34
CA GLY A 135 -6.22 -0.55 16.61
C GLY A 135 -7.04 0.16 15.54
N VAL A 136 -7.01 1.49 15.61
CA VAL A 136 -7.69 2.40 14.69
C VAL A 136 -6.68 3.23 13.91
N SER A 137 -7.08 3.78 12.77
CA SER A 137 -6.20 4.70 12.04
C SER A 137 -5.95 5.97 12.86
N LEU A 138 -4.77 6.58 12.72
CA LEU A 138 -4.47 7.85 13.37
C LEU A 138 -5.46 8.95 12.95
N PHE A 139 -5.93 8.91 11.70
CA PHE A 139 -6.94 9.84 11.21
C PHE A 139 -8.26 9.71 11.97
N ASP A 140 -8.76 8.47 12.15
CA ASP A 140 -10.00 8.23 12.88
C ASP A 140 -9.85 8.57 14.36
N LEU A 141 -8.69 8.27 14.95
CA LEU A 141 -8.36 8.63 16.33
C LEU A 141 -8.41 10.15 16.55
N LEU A 142 -7.75 10.92 15.68
CA LEU A 142 -7.75 12.39 15.75
C LEU A 142 -9.13 12.99 15.45
N LYS A 143 -9.94 12.33 14.62
CA LYS A 143 -11.31 12.76 14.38
C LYS A 143 -12.19 12.55 15.63
N GLN A 144 -11.99 11.44 16.34
CA GLN A 144 -12.68 11.15 17.60
C GLN A 144 -12.23 12.06 18.75
N GLU A 145 -11.02 12.62 18.68
CA GLU A 145 -10.51 13.58 19.67
C GLU A 145 -11.45 14.76 19.88
N VAL A 146 -12.17 15.18 18.84
CA VAL A 146 -13.19 16.24 18.90
C VAL A 146 -14.25 15.95 19.96
N ASP A 147 -14.58 14.66 20.17
CA ASP A 147 -15.59 14.20 21.11
C ASP A 147 -14.98 13.61 22.40
N GLN A 148 -13.74 13.09 22.34
CA GLN A 148 -13.00 12.51 23.46
C GLN A 148 -11.52 12.91 23.42
N PRO A 149 -11.10 13.94 24.18
CA PRO A 149 -9.75 14.48 24.10
C PRO A 149 -8.68 13.43 24.41
N LEU A 150 -7.66 13.37 23.54
CA LEU A 150 -6.46 12.58 23.80
C LEU A 150 -5.67 13.20 24.95
N SER A 151 -5.02 12.35 25.75
CA SER A 151 -4.17 12.85 26.83
C SER A 151 -2.88 13.47 26.27
N THR A 152 -2.25 14.37 27.03
CA THR A 152 -0.92 14.91 26.68
C THR A 152 0.12 13.80 26.51
N SER A 153 0.02 12.71 27.28
CA SER A 153 0.87 11.53 27.12
C SER A 153 0.67 10.83 25.77
N ASP A 154 -0.56 10.72 25.29
CA ASP A 154 -0.86 10.10 23.99
C ASP A 154 -0.28 10.95 22.85
N PHE A 155 -0.45 12.27 22.91
CA PHE A 155 0.16 13.18 21.95
C PHE A 155 1.68 13.11 21.92
N ASN A 156 2.31 13.09 23.10
CA ASN A 156 3.76 12.95 23.22
C ASN A 156 4.25 11.63 22.62
N TRP A 157 3.52 10.54 22.87
CA TRP A 157 3.82 9.24 22.30
C TRP A 157 3.66 9.25 20.77
N ILE A 158 2.55 9.75 20.24
CA ILE A 158 2.30 9.87 18.79
C ILE A 158 3.40 10.68 18.11
N ALA A 159 3.74 11.85 18.66
CA ALA A 159 4.78 12.72 18.10
C ALA A 159 6.15 12.02 18.11
N SER A 160 6.49 11.35 19.20
CA SER A 160 7.75 10.60 19.31
C SER A 160 7.82 9.44 18.32
N SER A 161 6.72 8.68 18.17
CA SER A 161 6.63 7.56 17.23
C SER A 161 6.70 8.02 15.78
N LEU A 162 6.05 9.12 15.42
CA LEU A 162 6.13 9.72 14.08
C LEU A 162 7.55 10.21 13.76
N LEU A 163 8.24 10.84 14.71
CA LEU A 163 9.62 11.30 14.52
C LEU A 163 10.57 10.12 14.29
N THR A 164 10.42 9.05 15.07
CA THR A 164 11.19 7.81 14.87
C THR A 164 10.88 7.19 13.50
N PHE A 165 9.59 7.08 13.13
CA PHE A 165 9.18 6.59 11.80
C PHE A 165 9.83 7.38 10.65
N LEU A 166 9.79 8.71 10.70
CA LEU A 166 10.37 9.56 9.65
C LEU A 166 11.89 9.41 9.56
N THR A 167 12.56 9.27 10.71
CA THR A 167 14.01 9.04 10.77
C THR A 167 14.38 7.70 10.15
N ASP A 168 13.66 6.65 10.54
CA ASP A 168 13.86 5.30 10.06
C ASP A 168 13.60 5.22 8.54
N VAL A 169 12.44 5.68 8.06
CA VAL A 169 12.08 5.66 6.63
C VAL A 169 13.07 6.46 5.78
N LYS A 170 13.62 7.58 6.29
CA LYS A 170 14.67 8.33 5.57
C LYS A 170 15.92 7.46 5.34
N SER A 171 16.23 6.57 6.27
CA SER A 171 17.35 5.64 6.19
C SER A 171 17.01 4.29 5.56
N LEU A 172 15.75 4.08 5.14
CA LEU A 172 15.30 2.83 4.56
C LEU A 172 16.04 2.56 3.26
N VAL A 173 16.79 1.47 3.24
CA VAL A 173 17.44 0.98 2.02
C VAL A 173 16.51 -0.05 1.39
N VAL A 174 16.08 0.19 0.17
CA VAL A 174 15.29 -0.80 -0.57
C VAL A 174 16.08 -1.29 -1.78
N PRO A 175 16.33 -2.61 -1.90
CA PRO A 175 16.93 -3.15 -3.11
C PRO A 175 16.04 -2.84 -4.33
N ASP A 176 16.68 -2.43 -5.43
CA ASP A 176 16.07 -2.31 -6.76
C ASP A 176 14.86 -1.36 -6.89
N MET A 177 14.64 -0.48 -5.89
CA MET A 177 13.64 0.58 -5.96
C MET A 177 14.27 1.96 -6.09
N SER A 178 14.05 2.61 -7.24
CA SER A 178 14.32 4.04 -7.42
C SER A 178 12.99 4.81 -7.37
N ILE A 179 12.91 5.81 -6.49
CA ILE A 179 11.76 6.73 -6.41
C ILE A 179 11.49 7.44 -7.75
N TYR A 180 12.51 7.57 -8.60
CA TYR A 180 12.43 8.22 -9.90
C TYR A 180 12.01 7.25 -11.01
N ALA A 181 12.46 5.99 -10.95
CA ALA A 181 12.15 4.98 -11.96
C ALA A 181 10.81 4.27 -11.70
N ASN A 182 10.43 4.11 -10.44
CA ASN A 182 9.35 3.21 -10.05
C ASN A 182 8.12 3.90 -9.46
N SER A 183 8.10 5.24 -9.39
CA SER A 183 6.92 5.94 -8.90
C SER A 183 5.84 6.01 -10.00
N PRO A 184 4.65 5.40 -9.80
CA PRO A 184 3.54 5.52 -10.73
C PRO A 184 3.00 6.96 -10.80
N LEU A 185 3.41 7.82 -9.86
CA LEU A 185 3.05 9.23 -9.81
C LEU A 185 4.01 10.09 -10.64
N THR A 186 5.21 9.64 -10.99
CA THR A 186 6.17 10.45 -11.77
C THR A 186 5.57 11.00 -13.07
N PRO A 187 4.82 10.22 -13.89
CA PRO A 187 4.18 10.76 -15.09
C PRO A 187 3.05 11.76 -14.80
N VAL A 188 2.36 11.63 -13.66
CA VAL A 188 1.30 12.54 -13.22
C VAL A 188 1.89 13.83 -12.67
N MET A 189 2.92 13.73 -11.82
CA MET A 189 3.68 14.85 -11.28
C MET A 189 4.38 15.62 -12.39
N ASN A 190 5.00 14.94 -13.37
CA ASN A 190 5.59 15.57 -14.54
C ASN A 190 4.51 16.27 -15.38
N ARG A 191 3.34 15.67 -15.60
CA ARG A 191 2.23 16.33 -16.31
C ARG A 191 1.70 17.55 -15.55
N MET A 192 1.58 17.49 -14.22
CA MET A 192 1.19 18.62 -13.39
C MET A 192 2.25 19.74 -13.43
N TYR A 193 3.52 19.39 -13.35
CA TYR A 193 4.65 20.31 -13.47
C TYR A 193 4.66 21.00 -14.85
N LEU A 194 4.56 20.23 -15.93
CA LEU A 194 4.48 20.75 -17.30
C LEU A 194 3.24 21.63 -17.54
N ARG A 195 2.09 21.28 -16.93
CA ARG A 195 0.87 22.10 -17.01
C ARG A 195 1.00 23.44 -16.28
N ASN A 196 1.86 23.51 -15.25
CA ASN A 196 2.09 24.71 -14.45
C ASN A 196 3.35 25.48 -14.86
N LEU A 197 4.11 25.00 -15.86
CA LEU A 197 5.35 25.64 -16.31
C LEU A 197 5.11 27.07 -16.79
N THR A 198 3.97 27.34 -17.42
CA THR A 198 3.55 28.68 -17.85
C THR A 198 3.27 29.64 -16.69
N ARG A 199 3.01 29.14 -15.48
CA ARG A 199 2.74 29.94 -14.27
C ARG A 199 3.97 30.20 -13.41
N MET A 200 5.10 29.54 -13.70
CA MET A 200 6.36 29.75 -12.99
C MET A 200 7.25 30.79 -13.68
N ILE A 201 6.92 31.23 -14.90
CA ILE A 201 7.67 32.26 -15.65
C ILE A 201 7.29 33.67 -15.17
N ASP A 202 6.29 33.83 -14.29
CA ASP A 202 5.87 35.13 -13.74
C ASP A 202 6.57 35.51 -12.41
N PHE A 203 7.72 34.89 -12.10
CA PHE A 203 8.61 35.33 -11.02
C PHE A 203 9.91 35.89 -11.60
N ASP A 204 9.80 37.04 -12.28
CA ASP A 204 10.89 38.01 -12.45
C ASP A 204 10.52 39.31 -11.72
#